data_AF-A0A9N8WD14-F1
#
_entry.id   AF-A0A9N8WD14-F1
#
_cell.length_a   1.000
_cell.length_b   1.000
_cell.length_c   1.000
_cell.angle_alpha   90.00
_cell.angle_beta   90.00
_cell.angle_gamma   90.00
#
_symmetry.space_group_name_H-M   'P 1'
#
loop_
_entity.id
_entity.type
_entity.pdbx_description
1 polymer ?
#
loop_
_entity_poly.entity_id
_entity_poly.type
_entity_poly.pdbx_seq_one_letter_code
_entity_poly.pdbx_strand_id
1 'polypeptide(L)'
;MTTLTFNDRVNTAVSIVTEQYPDAKLYESDAKATGGPTTDPDKINEMTVKFQNVNNSTVIIKEISPGKFGKPELVDAPLLEDVVIQWPMDLSRANQLKEAAGFKEPYTTVNLRNPLGPQKGNPLLIFGNGSSQFVFVDTVTGKVTTGN
;
A
#
# COMPACT_ATOMS: atom_id res chain seq x y z
N MET A 1 -23.34 -0.75 -8.94
CA MET A 1 -22.37 -1.46 -8.07
C MET A 1 -21.24 -0.49 -7.80
N THR A 2 -20.96 -0.19 -6.54
CA THR A 2 -19.87 0.72 -6.16
C THR A 2 -18.55 -0.07 -6.23
N THR A 3 -17.58 0.43 -6.99
CA THR A 3 -16.22 -0.14 -7.00
C THR A 3 -15.57 0.08 -5.64
N LEU A 4 -14.93 -0.94 -5.07
CA LEU A 4 -14.21 -0.82 -3.80
C LEU A 4 -13.00 0.10 -3.99
N THR A 5 -12.80 1.03 -3.06
CA THR A 5 -11.62 1.89 -3.05
C THR A 5 -10.37 1.11 -2.69
N PHE A 6 -9.19 1.72 -2.89
CA PHE A 6 -7.92 1.17 -2.41
C PHE A 6 -7.98 0.87 -0.90
N ASN A 7 -8.52 1.80 -0.12
CA ASN A 7 -8.64 1.65 1.32
C ASN A 7 -9.62 0.55 1.73
N ASP A 8 -10.74 0.40 1.01
CA ASP A 8 -11.69 -0.68 1.28
C ASP A 8 -11.07 -2.05 1.04
N ARG A 9 -10.24 -2.17 0.00
CA ARG A 9 -9.48 -3.39 -0.30
C ARG A 9 -8.46 -3.70 0.79
N VAL A 10 -7.73 -2.70 1.28
CA VAL A 10 -6.80 -2.92 2.40
C VAL A 10 -7.55 -3.27 3.68
N ASN A 11 -8.65 -2.60 4.00
CA ASN A 11 -9.49 -2.94 5.16
C ASN A 11 -10.03 -4.38 5.07
N THR A 12 -10.37 -4.83 3.87
CA THR A 12 -10.79 -6.22 3.63
C THR A 12 -9.65 -7.19 3.93
N ALA A 13 -8.43 -6.91 3.45
CA ALA A 13 -7.24 -7.70 3.78
C ALA A 13 -6.96 -7.73 5.29
N VAL A 14 -7.05 -6.58 5.98
CA VAL A 14 -6.90 -6.49 7.44
C VAL A 14 -7.91 -7.38 8.14
N SER A 15 -9.19 -7.31 7.76
CA SER A 15 -10.25 -8.11 8.36
C SER A 15 -9.98 -9.61 8.20
N ILE A 16 -9.61 -10.06 6.99
CA ILE A 16 -9.35 -11.48 6.72
C ILE A 16 -8.13 -11.97 7.50
N VAL A 17 -7.06 -11.19 7.52
CA VAL A 17 -5.82 -11.59 8.20
C VAL A 17 -6.01 -11.60 9.71
N THR A 18 -6.67 -10.60 10.29
CA THR A 18 -6.88 -10.53 11.75
C THR A 18 -7.90 -11.54 12.28
N GLU A 19 -8.77 -12.08 11.42
CA GLU A 19 -9.63 -13.22 11.79
C GLU A 19 -8.80 -14.50 12.05
N GLN A 20 -7.75 -14.74 11.26
CA GLN A 20 -6.89 -15.92 11.39
C GLN A 20 -5.66 -15.69 12.28
N TYR A 21 -5.14 -14.46 12.28
CA TYR A 21 -3.95 -14.01 13.01
C TYR A 21 -4.27 -12.72 13.78
N PRO A 22 -4.92 -12.80 14.95
CA PRO A 22 -5.45 -11.64 15.67
C PRO A 22 -4.41 -10.58 16.06
N ASP A 23 -3.16 -10.99 16.24
CA ASP A 23 -2.05 -10.10 16.61
C ASP A 23 -1.35 -9.47 15.39
N ALA A 24 -1.77 -9.80 14.17
CA ALA A 24 -1.16 -9.30 12.95
C ALA A 24 -1.41 -7.80 12.78
N LYS A 25 -0.35 -7.07 12.44
CA LYS A 25 -0.38 -5.61 12.26
C LYS A 25 0.05 -5.24 10.86
N LEU A 26 -0.74 -4.38 10.24
CA LEU A 26 -0.52 -3.94 8.86
C LEU A 26 0.79 -3.16 8.73
N TYR A 27 1.62 -3.61 7.78
CA TYR A 27 2.98 -3.12 7.56
C TYR A 27 3.17 -2.51 6.19
N GLU A 28 2.60 -3.12 5.15
CA GLU A 28 2.76 -2.66 3.78
C GLU A 28 1.59 -3.13 2.91
N SER A 29 1.21 -2.32 1.93
CA SER A 29 0.40 -2.74 0.79
C SER A 29 1.12 -2.39 -0.50
N ASP A 30 1.36 -3.41 -1.33
CA ASP A 30 1.94 -3.29 -2.66
C ASP A 30 0.85 -3.48 -3.70
N ALA A 31 0.57 -2.47 -4.50
CA ALA A 31 -0.47 -2.52 -5.51
C ALA A 31 0.06 -2.15 -6.90
N LYS A 32 -0.60 -2.68 -7.93
CA LYS A 32 -0.16 -2.58 -9.32
C LYS A 32 -1.32 -2.37 -10.29
N ALA A 33 -1.05 -1.63 -11.37
CA ALA A 33 -1.89 -1.60 -12.57
C ALA A 33 -1.39 -2.67 -13.57
N THR A 34 -2.15 -3.74 -13.74
CA THR A 34 -1.77 -4.83 -14.68
C THR A 34 -2.00 -4.49 -16.14
N GLY A 35 -2.87 -3.52 -16.44
CA GLY A 35 -3.15 -3.03 -17.79
C GLY A 35 -2.07 -2.11 -18.38
N GLY A 36 -0.99 -1.83 -17.64
CA GLY A 36 0.07 -0.89 -18.02
C GLY A 36 0.06 0.41 -17.20
N PRO A 37 0.96 1.35 -17.51
CA PRO A 37 1.03 2.64 -16.82
C PRO A 37 -0.29 3.41 -16.90
N THR A 38 -0.68 4.04 -15.80
CA THR A 38 -1.96 4.75 -15.65
C THR A 38 -1.78 6.06 -14.88
N THR A 39 -2.67 7.03 -15.11
CA THR A 39 -2.86 8.20 -14.23
C THR A 39 -4.13 8.09 -13.38
N ASP A 40 -4.90 7.02 -13.60
CA ASP A 40 -6.19 6.75 -12.96
C ASP A 40 -6.01 5.72 -11.82
N PRO A 41 -6.24 6.12 -10.55
CA PRO A 41 -6.23 5.24 -9.38
C PRO A 41 -7.09 3.98 -9.52
N ASP A 42 -8.21 4.04 -10.23
CA ASP A 42 -9.14 2.91 -10.36
C ASP A 42 -8.57 1.79 -11.25
N LYS A 43 -7.46 2.06 -11.97
CA LYS A 43 -6.75 1.05 -12.76
C LYS A 43 -5.76 0.23 -11.93
N ILE A 44 -5.54 0.57 -10.66
CA ILE A 44 -4.76 -0.24 -9.72
C ILE A 44 -5.63 -1.43 -9.28
N ASN A 45 -5.29 -2.63 -9.74
CA ASN A 45 -6.19 -3.78 -9.74
C ASN A 45 -5.58 -5.09 -9.21
N GLU A 46 -4.30 -5.06 -8.82
CA GLU A 46 -3.68 -6.11 -8.01
C GLU A 46 -3.17 -5.49 -6.70
N MET A 47 -3.22 -6.28 -5.63
CA MET A 47 -2.73 -5.90 -4.32
C MET A 47 -2.15 -7.09 -3.56
N THR A 48 -0.98 -6.90 -2.97
CA THR A 48 -0.42 -7.77 -1.94
C THR A 48 -0.34 -6.96 -0.67
N VAL A 49 -0.80 -7.53 0.45
CA VAL A 49 -0.76 -6.87 1.75
C VAL A 49 0.08 -7.71 2.70
N LYS A 50 0.99 -7.06 3.41
CA LYS A 50 1.94 -7.68 4.32
C LYS A 50 1.70 -7.17 5.74
N PHE A 51 1.77 -8.11 6.68
CA PHE A 51 1.54 -7.87 8.08
C PHE A 51 2.71 -8.43 8.89
N GLN A 52 3.15 -7.68 9.89
CA GLN A 52 3.96 -8.26 10.95
C GLN A 52 3.07 -9.07 11.88
N ASN A 53 3.61 -10.18 12.36
CA ASN A 53 2.93 -11.07 13.28
C ASN A 53 3.86 -11.46 14.44
N VAL A 54 3.33 -12.20 15.41
CA VAL A 54 4.08 -12.72 16.56
C VAL A 54 5.31 -13.51 16.12
N ASN A 55 6.27 -13.65 17.04
CA ASN A 55 7.52 -14.39 16.82
C ASN A 55 8.35 -13.90 15.63
N ASN A 56 8.24 -12.61 15.28
CA ASN A 56 8.97 -12.02 14.16
C ASN A 56 8.65 -12.68 12.81
N SER A 57 7.42 -13.19 12.66
CA SER A 57 6.91 -13.77 11.42
C SER A 57 6.17 -12.71 10.59
N THR A 58 5.97 -13.01 9.31
CA THR A 58 5.22 -12.15 8.37
C THR A 58 4.00 -12.90 7.85
N VAL A 59 2.83 -12.26 7.81
CA VAL A 59 1.65 -12.79 7.11
C VAL A 59 1.45 -12.01 5.82
N ILE A 60 1.29 -12.72 4.71
CA ILE A 60 1.07 -12.15 3.39
C ILE A 60 -0.30 -12.59 2.89
N ILE A 61 -1.06 -11.66 2.31
CA ILE A 61 -2.31 -11.99 1.61
C ILE A 61 -2.34 -11.29 0.25
N LYS A 62 -2.80 -12.00 -0.78
CA LYS A 62 -2.83 -11.52 -2.17
C LYS A 62 -4.26 -11.41 -2.67
N GLU A 63 -4.54 -10.31 -3.35
CA GLU A 63 -5.80 -10.07 -4.05
C GLU A 63 -5.85 -10.96 -5.29
N ILE A 64 -6.93 -11.74 -5.44
CA ILE A 64 -7.16 -12.62 -6.59
C ILE A 64 -8.11 -11.99 -7.62
N SER A 65 -8.92 -11.04 -7.17
CA SER A 65 -9.74 -10.14 -7.99
C SER A 65 -10.09 -8.94 -7.12
N PRO A 66 -10.45 -7.76 -7.69
CA PRO A 66 -10.74 -6.57 -6.89
C PRO A 66 -11.67 -6.84 -5.70
N GLY A 67 -11.18 -6.64 -4.47
CA GLY A 67 -11.90 -6.86 -3.21
C GLY A 67 -11.96 -8.30 -2.72
N LYS A 68 -11.41 -9.27 -3.45
CA LYS A 68 -11.38 -10.68 -3.08
C LYS A 68 -9.94 -11.12 -2.90
N PHE A 69 -9.64 -11.65 -1.72
CA PHE A 69 -8.32 -12.12 -1.37
C PHE A 69 -8.27 -13.65 -1.34
N GLY A 70 -7.08 -14.18 -1.60
CA GLY A 70 -6.76 -15.59 -1.35
C GLY A 70 -6.65 -15.89 0.14
N LYS A 71 -6.07 -17.05 0.47
CA LYS A 71 -5.78 -17.39 1.86
C LYS A 71 -4.54 -16.61 2.35
N PRO A 72 -4.52 -16.14 3.60
CA PRO A 72 -3.29 -15.65 4.21
C PRO A 72 -2.21 -16.73 4.26
N GLU A 73 -0.96 -16.35 4.00
CA GLU A 73 0.23 -17.20 4.03
C GLU A 73 1.16 -16.70 5.14
N LEU A 74 1.51 -17.59 6.08
CA LEU A 74 2.50 -17.30 7.12
C LEU A 74 3.91 -17.61 6.63
N VAL A 75 4.82 -16.66 6.79
CA VAL A 75 6.25 -16.80 6.55
C VAL A 75 6.97 -16.68 7.88
N ASP A 76 7.70 -17.74 8.26
CA ASP A 76 8.43 -17.82 9.54
C ASP A 76 9.78 -17.09 9.49
N ALA A 77 9.73 -15.83 9.05
CA ALA A 77 10.85 -14.91 9.00
C ALA A 77 10.35 -13.46 8.94
N PRO A 78 11.14 -12.49 9.44
CA PRO A 78 10.88 -11.09 9.19
C PRO A 78 11.21 -10.82 7.72
N LEU A 79 10.20 -10.41 6.95
CA LEU A 79 10.43 -9.96 5.57
C LEU A 79 10.59 -8.44 5.49
N LEU A 80 10.34 -7.71 6.59
CA LEU A 80 10.26 -6.26 6.62
C LEU A 80 10.88 -5.73 7.92
N GLU A 81 11.58 -4.61 7.83
CA GLU A 81 12.18 -3.90 8.98
C GLU A 81 11.27 -2.80 9.56
N ASP A 82 10.04 -2.66 9.02
CA ASP A 82 9.26 -1.44 9.16
C ASP A 82 8.36 -1.39 10.41
N VAL A 83 7.79 -0.20 10.65
CA VAL A 83 6.90 0.12 11.77
C VAL A 83 5.44 -0.06 11.34
N VAL A 84 4.56 -0.46 12.27
CA VAL A 84 3.11 -0.54 12.07
C VAL A 84 2.54 0.75 11.47
N ILE A 85 1.73 0.64 10.42
CA ILE A 85 1.07 1.77 9.74
C ILE A 85 -0.18 2.25 10.54
N GLN A 86 -0.36 3.57 10.69
CA GLN A 86 -1.63 4.19 11.12
C GLN A 86 -2.27 4.98 9.96
N TRP A 87 -3.54 4.72 9.63
CA TRP A 87 -4.14 5.06 8.33
C TRP A 87 -5.05 6.32 8.33
N PRO A 88 -4.87 7.29 7.41
CA PRO A 88 -6.00 8.19 7.13
C PRO A 88 -6.16 8.78 5.70
N MET A 89 -5.48 8.32 4.62
CA MET A 89 -5.67 8.90 3.26
C MET A 89 -6.05 7.86 2.20
N ASP A 90 -6.99 8.22 1.31
CA ASP A 90 -7.37 7.44 0.12
C ASP A 90 -6.42 7.69 -1.06
N LEU A 91 -6.23 6.67 -1.91
CA LEU A 91 -5.38 6.73 -3.08
C LEU A 91 -5.83 7.82 -4.06
N SER A 92 -7.13 8.02 -4.23
CA SER A 92 -7.67 9.07 -5.10
C SER A 92 -7.22 10.46 -4.66
N ARG A 93 -7.24 10.71 -3.34
CA ARG A 93 -6.80 11.98 -2.76
C ARG A 93 -5.28 12.16 -2.93
N ALA A 94 -4.51 11.10 -2.69
CA ALA A 94 -3.07 11.16 -2.88
C ALA A 94 -2.69 11.42 -4.35
N ASN A 95 -3.41 10.82 -5.31
CA ASN A 95 -3.20 11.07 -6.73
C ASN A 95 -3.46 12.53 -7.11
N GLN A 96 -4.53 13.14 -6.58
CA GLN A 96 -4.82 14.56 -6.79
C GLN A 96 -3.72 15.46 -6.25
N LEU A 97 -3.20 15.17 -5.05
CA LEU A 97 -2.10 15.95 -4.45
C LEU A 97 -0.82 15.83 -5.28
N LYS A 98 -0.47 14.61 -5.71
CA LYS A 98 0.63 14.33 -6.63
C LYS A 98 0.53 15.17 -7.90
N GLU A 99 -0.63 15.17 -8.55
CA GLU A 99 -0.86 15.91 -9.80
C GLU A 99 -0.86 17.43 -9.60
N ALA A 100 -1.40 17.92 -8.48
CA ALA A 100 -1.37 19.33 -8.11
C ALA A 100 0.06 19.84 -7.85
N ALA A 101 0.95 18.97 -7.37
CA ALA A 101 2.38 19.25 -7.23
C ALA A 101 3.16 19.17 -8.55
N GLY A 102 2.50 18.87 -9.68
CA GLY A 102 3.09 18.82 -11.02
C GLY A 102 3.50 17.43 -11.49
N PHE A 103 3.37 16.40 -10.67
CA PHE A 103 3.71 15.02 -11.03
C PHE A 103 2.53 14.33 -11.73
N LYS A 104 2.41 14.53 -13.04
CA LYS A 104 1.29 14.02 -13.85
C LYS A 104 1.62 12.77 -14.67
N GLU A 105 2.87 12.31 -14.56
CA GLU A 105 3.31 11.12 -15.30
C GLU A 105 2.55 9.86 -14.87
N PRO A 106 2.31 8.93 -15.80
CA PRO A 106 1.72 7.63 -15.49
C PRO A 106 2.57 6.82 -14.50
N TYR A 107 1.92 6.03 -13.67
CA TYR A 107 2.52 5.11 -12.71
C TYR A 107 1.99 3.69 -12.93
N THR A 108 2.75 2.70 -12.49
CA THR A 108 2.40 1.27 -12.57
C THR A 108 2.25 0.65 -11.19
N THR A 109 2.88 1.22 -10.16
CA THR A 109 2.85 0.72 -8.80
C THR A 109 2.46 1.79 -7.81
N VAL A 110 1.79 1.36 -6.74
CA VAL A 110 1.49 2.16 -5.56
C VAL A 110 1.83 1.32 -4.33
N ASN A 111 2.75 1.81 -3.50
CA ASN A 111 3.05 1.20 -2.21
C ASN A 111 2.52 2.07 -1.08
N LEU A 112 1.89 1.46 -0.08
CA LEU A 112 1.56 2.11 1.18
C LEU A 112 2.39 1.51 2.30
N ARG A 113 3.34 2.29 2.80
CA ARG A 113 4.27 1.89 3.87
C ARG A 113 4.80 3.09 4.63
N ASN A 114 5.35 2.85 5.81
CA ASN A 114 6.16 3.86 6.50
C ASN A 114 7.49 4.10 5.75
N PRO A 115 8.14 5.26 5.91
CA PRO A 115 9.46 5.50 5.35
C PRO A 115 10.47 4.50 5.90
N LEU A 116 11.39 4.04 5.05
CA LEU A 116 12.51 3.20 5.48
C LEU A 116 13.46 4.02 6.36
N GLY A 117 13.85 3.46 7.50
CA GLY A 117 14.92 4.01 8.33
C GLY A 117 14.59 4.03 9.82
N PRO A 118 15.55 4.45 10.65
CA PRO A 118 15.44 4.38 12.11
C PRO A 118 14.43 5.39 12.68
N GLN A 119 14.03 6.40 11.90
CA GLN A 119 13.09 7.43 12.33
C GLN A 119 11.67 7.08 11.93
N LYS A 120 10.76 7.08 12.91
CA LYS A 120 9.33 6.94 12.64
C LYS A 120 8.86 8.15 11.82
N GLY A 121 8.28 7.89 10.66
CA GLY A 121 7.57 8.89 9.86
C GLY A 121 6.09 8.55 9.72
N ASN A 122 5.33 9.44 9.08
CA ASN A 122 3.96 9.14 8.67
C ASN A 122 3.99 8.14 7.51
N PRO A 123 2.96 7.29 7.37
CA PRO A 123 2.84 6.42 6.21
C PRO A 123 2.77 7.23 4.92
N LEU A 124 3.34 6.67 3.87
CA LEU A 124 3.44 7.28 2.56
C LEU A 124 2.68 6.43 1.55
N LEU A 125 1.95 7.08 0.64
CA LEU A 125 1.57 6.50 -0.64
C LEU A 125 2.67 6.83 -1.65
N ILE A 126 3.29 5.79 -2.20
CA ILE A 126 4.49 5.87 -3.02
C ILE A 126 4.13 5.43 -4.43
N PHE A 127 4.21 6.35 -5.38
CA PHE A 127 3.91 6.11 -6.79
C PHE A 127 5.21 5.79 -7.54
N GLY A 128 5.22 4.64 -8.21
CA GLY A 128 6.34 4.18 -9.02
C GLY A 128 5.92 3.94 -10.47
N ASN A 129 6.79 4.32 -11.41
CA ASN A 129 6.58 4.15 -12.86
C ASN A 129 7.62 3.23 -13.51
N GLY A 130 8.39 2.49 -12.70
CA GLY A 130 9.51 1.65 -13.18
C GLY A 130 10.82 2.41 -13.43
N SER A 131 10.85 3.73 -13.21
CA SER A 131 12.10 4.50 -13.12
C SER A 131 12.71 4.39 -11.71
N SER A 132 13.91 4.93 -11.53
CA SER A 132 14.55 5.05 -10.22
C SER A 132 13.96 6.14 -9.34
N GLN A 133 13.04 6.97 -9.85
CA GLN A 133 12.43 8.06 -9.10
C GLN A 133 11.01 7.68 -8.69
N PHE A 134 10.73 7.85 -7.40
CA PHE A 134 9.42 7.68 -6.80
C PHE A 134 8.83 9.03 -6.40
N VAL A 135 7.50 9.10 -6.41
CA VAL A 135 6.75 10.22 -5.85
C VAL A 135 6.08 9.77 -4.56
N PHE A 136 6.34 10.47 -3.48
CA PHE A 136 5.85 10.15 -2.14
C PHE A 136 4.79 11.16 -1.73
N VAL A 137 3.65 10.67 -1.23
CA VAL A 137 2.60 11.49 -0.64
C VAL A 137 2.41 11.07 0.80
N ASP A 138 2.69 11.97 1.73
CA ASP A 138 2.45 11.77 3.16
C ASP A 138 0.94 11.68 3.43
N THR A 139 0.50 10.55 3.98
CA THR A 139 -0.92 10.25 4.20
C THR A 139 -1.57 11.07 5.32
N VAL A 140 -0.77 11.76 6.13
CA VAL A 140 -1.26 12.62 7.22
C VAL A 140 -1.20 14.09 6.81
N THR A 141 -0.07 14.54 6.27
CA THR A 141 0.15 15.96 5.95
C THR A 141 -0.25 16.34 4.52
N GLY A 142 -0.36 15.36 3.62
CA GLY A 142 -0.56 15.58 2.18
C GLY A 142 0.64 16.17 1.46
N LYS A 143 1.80 16.27 2.13
CA LYS A 143 3.04 16.76 1.54
C LYS A 143 3.50 15.81 0.44
N VAL A 144 3.88 16.37 -0.70
CA VAL A 144 4.41 15.62 -1.85
C VAL A 144 5.93 15.85 -1.95
N THR A 145 6.69 14.77 -2.07
CA THR A 145 8.15 14.79 -2.27
C THR A 145 8.58 13.74 -3.29
N THR A 146 9.82 13.82 -3.75
CA THR A 146 10.43 12.80 -4.63
C THR A 146 11.73 12.26 -4.02
N GLY A 147 12.17 11.11 -4.51
CA GLY A 147 13.33 10.39 -3.99
C GLY A 147 13.57 9.10 -4.78
N ASN A 148 14.66 8.42 -4.48
CA ASN A 148 15.08 7.16 -5.11
C ASN A 148 15.11 6.03 -4.09
#